data_AF-A0A1I7IBZ8-F1
#
_entry.id   AF-A0A1I7IBZ8-F1
#
_cell.length_a   1.000
_cell.length_b   1.000
_cell.length_c   1.000
_cell.angle_alpha   90.00
_cell.angle_beta   90.00
_cell.angle_gamma   90.00
#
_symmetry.space_group_name_H-M   'P 1'
#
loop_
_entity.id
_entity.type
_entity.pdbx_description
1 polymer ?
#
loop_
_entity_poly.entity_id
_entity_poly.type
_entity_poly.pdbx_seq_one_letter_code
_entity_poly.pdbx_strand_id
1 'polypeptide(L)'
;MTIPSPESRWRSTTPTSRSDAGRHRGLRKAAPLLLALVWVLMFLGAAMASVRSGAVSPGPKTTLYTVQPGDTLWSIASRLDKHQDPRQAVWDIMQANGLKDSLIRPGMVLQIPAGR
;
A
#
# COMPACT_ATOMS: atom_id res chain seq x y z
N MET A 1 -82.49 27.75 -0.99
CA MET A 1 -82.49 27.03 0.30
C MET A 1 -82.07 25.59 0.00
N THR A 2 -80.80 25.38 -0.36
CA THR A 2 -79.64 25.12 0.54
C THR A 2 -79.76 23.77 1.22
N ILE A 3 -79.34 22.73 0.51
CA ILE A 3 -79.01 21.41 1.05
C ILE A 3 -77.53 21.47 1.49
N PRO A 4 -77.18 21.07 2.72
CA PRO A 4 -75.79 21.14 3.19
C PRO A 4 -74.95 19.91 2.78
N SER A 5 -73.67 20.18 2.50
CA SER A 5 -72.43 19.43 2.81
C SER A 5 -72.42 17.90 2.79
N PRO A 6 -71.48 17.27 2.05
CA PRO A 6 -70.90 15.98 2.44
C PRO A 6 -69.53 16.22 3.10
N GLU A 7 -69.56 16.41 4.42
CA GLU A 7 -68.38 16.30 5.27
C GLU A 7 -68.01 14.81 5.41
N SER A 8 -66.79 14.47 5.01
CA SER A 8 -65.71 14.15 5.91
C SER A 8 -65.67 12.71 6.44
N ARG A 9 -64.48 12.15 6.26
CA ARG A 9 -63.76 11.52 7.37
C ARG A 9 -64.27 10.12 7.71
N TRP A 10 -64.03 9.21 6.77
CA TRP A 10 -63.75 7.81 7.08
C TRP A 10 -62.77 7.76 8.27
N ARG A 11 -63.30 7.39 9.43
CA ARG A 11 -62.52 7.04 10.61
C ARG A 11 -62.00 5.63 10.38
N SER A 12 -60.78 5.53 9.89
CA SER A 12 -60.01 4.30 9.99
C SER A 12 -59.69 4.04 11.46
N THR A 13 -60.00 2.81 11.85
CA THR A 13 -59.86 2.20 13.16
C THR A 13 -58.38 2.00 13.52
N THR A 14 -58.04 2.26 14.79
CA THR A 14 -56.79 1.80 15.41
C THR A 14 -56.86 0.31 15.71
N PRO A 15 -55.79 -0.43 15.42
CA PRO A 15 -55.16 -1.16 16.51
C PRO A 15 -53.63 -1.08 16.49
N THR A 16 -53.07 -0.95 17.70
CA THR A 16 -51.71 -1.31 18.07
C THR A 16 -51.28 -2.64 17.45
N SER A 17 -50.14 -2.66 16.77
CA SER A 17 -49.28 -3.84 16.73
C SER A 17 -47.84 -3.40 16.51
N ARG A 18 -47.09 -3.44 17.62
CA ARG A 18 -45.63 -3.41 17.64
C ARG A 18 -45.16 -4.74 17.03
N SER A 19 -44.99 -4.78 15.73
CA SER A 19 -44.26 -5.83 15.03
C SER A 19 -42.80 -5.40 14.89
N ASP A 20 -42.06 -5.68 15.96
CA ASP A 20 -40.63 -5.91 15.92
C ASP A 20 -40.37 -7.08 14.96
N ALA A 21 -39.95 -6.78 13.75
CA ALA A 21 -39.27 -7.73 12.88
C ALA A 21 -38.76 -7.01 11.63
N GLY A 22 -37.45 -6.80 11.58
CA GLY A 22 -36.79 -7.00 10.30
C GLY A 22 -35.66 -6.04 10.03
N ARG A 23 -34.48 -6.67 10.02
CA ARG A 23 -33.42 -6.48 9.02
C ARG A 23 -32.40 -5.43 9.40
N HIS A 24 -31.38 -5.94 10.09
CA HIS A 24 -29.97 -5.79 9.73
C HIS A 24 -29.75 -4.96 8.45
N ARG A 25 -29.27 -3.73 8.59
CA ARG A 25 -28.45 -3.01 7.57
C ARG A 25 -28.13 -1.62 8.11
N GLY A 26 -27.21 -1.57 9.06
CA GLY A 26 -26.66 -0.33 9.59
C GLY A 26 -25.15 -0.40 9.59
N LEU A 27 -24.55 -0.01 8.46
CA LEU A 27 -23.25 0.65 8.45
C LEU A 27 -22.00 -0.20 8.75
N ARG A 28 -21.84 -1.31 8.03
CA ARG A 28 -20.51 -1.79 7.61
C ARG A 28 -19.89 -0.78 6.62
N LYS A 29 -19.54 0.44 7.06
CA LYS A 29 -18.82 1.43 6.23
C LYS A 29 -17.30 1.44 6.46
N ALA A 30 -16.78 0.54 7.30
CA ALA A 30 -15.33 0.29 7.42
C ALA A 30 -14.82 -0.84 6.50
N ALA A 31 -15.68 -1.37 5.61
CA ALA A 31 -15.37 -2.55 4.80
C ALA A 31 -14.63 -2.32 3.46
N PRO A 32 -14.68 -1.16 2.76
CA PRO A 32 -13.98 -1.06 1.47
C PRO A 32 -12.47 -0.80 1.59
N LEU A 33 -12.01 -0.19 2.69
CA LEU A 33 -10.58 0.16 2.86
C LEU A 33 -9.71 -1.05 3.22
N LEU A 34 -10.25 -1.96 4.03
CA LEU A 34 -9.59 -3.23 4.36
C LEU A 34 -9.61 -4.19 3.17
N LEU A 35 -10.68 -4.18 2.36
CA LEU A 35 -10.68 -4.93 1.10
C LEU A 35 -9.60 -4.40 0.16
N ALA A 36 -9.50 -3.09 -0.08
CA ALA A 36 -8.47 -2.52 -0.96
C ALA A 36 -7.03 -2.84 -0.51
N LEU A 37 -6.75 -2.87 0.80
CA LEU A 37 -5.45 -3.25 1.35
C LEU A 37 -5.15 -4.75 1.16
N VAL A 38 -6.15 -5.62 1.30
CA VAL A 38 -6.05 -7.06 0.99
C VAL A 38 -5.86 -7.28 -0.51
N TRP A 39 -6.50 -6.47 -1.37
CA TRP A 39 -6.28 -6.50 -2.83
C TRP A 39 -4.87 -6.04 -3.22
N VAL A 40 -4.31 -5.02 -2.57
CA VAL A 40 -2.90 -4.59 -2.76
C VAL A 40 -1.91 -5.67 -2.30
N LEU A 41 -2.14 -6.32 -1.14
CA LEU A 41 -1.30 -7.43 -0.67
C LEU A 41 -1.44 -8.69 -1.54
N MET A 42 -2.64 -9.01 -2.05
CA MET A 42 -2.84 -10.16 -2.96
C MET A 42 -2.27 -9.93 -4.35
N PHE A 43 -2.37 -8.73 -4.92
CA PHE A 43 -1.72 -8.43 -6.21
C PHE A 43 -0.21 -8.19 -6.08
N LEU A 44 0.30 -7.91 -4.88
CA LEU A 44 1.73 -8.00 -4.58
C LEU A 44 2.22 -9.44 -4.38
N GLY A 45 1.35 -10.36 -3.91
CA GLY A 45 1.69 -11.77 -3.66
C GLY A 45 1.44 -12.74 -4.83
N ALA A 46 0.47 -12.47 -5.71
CA ALA A 46 0.03 -13.40 -6.76
C ALA A 46 0.74 -13.23 -8.12
N ALA A 47 1.71 -12.32 -8.23
CA ALA A 47 2.57 -12.21 -9.41
C ALA A 47 3.79 -13.15 -9.40
N MET A 48 4.01 -13.93 -8.33
CA MET A 48 5.21 -14.79 -8.16
C MET A 48 4.94 -16.29 -8.27
N ALA A 49 3.83 -16.73 -8.88
CA ALA A 49 3.57 -18.15 -9.10
C ALA A 49 3.95 -18.67 -10.50
N SER A 50 4.60 -17.87 -11.37
CA SER A 50 4.80 -18.25 -12.78
C SER A 50 6.20 -18.11 -13.37
N VAL A 51 7.27 -17.94 -12.59
CA VAL A 51 8.65 -18.02 -13.12
C VAL A 51 9.34 -19.24 -12.54
N ARG A 52 8.93 -20.42 -13.01
CA ARG A 52 9.80 -21.59 -13.01
C ARG A 52 10.50 -21.63 -14.37
N SER A 53 11.83 -21.58 -14.31
CA SER A 53 12.75 -21.91 -15.42
C SER A 53 12.92 -20.87 -16.52
N GLY A 54 13.28 -19.64 -16.14
CA GLY A 54 14.27 -18.89 -16.91
C GLY A 54 15.62 -19.15 -16.25
N ALA A 55 16.67 -19.47 -17.00
CA ALA A 55 18.02 -19.44 -16.46
C ALA A 55 18.21 -18.05 -15.84
N VAL A 56 18.18 -17.98 -14.50
CA VAL A 56 18.53 -16.78 -13.76
C VAL A 56 20.03 -16.60 -14.01
N SER A 57 20.35 -15.90 -15.09
CA SER A 57 21.64 -15.24 -15.21
C SER A 57 21.80 -14.49 -13.89
N PRO A 58 22.88 -14.73 -13.11
CA PRO A 58 23.02 -14.11 -11.81
C PRO A 58 23.00 -12.60 -12.06
N GLY A 59 21.84 -11.98 -11.79
CA GLY A 59 21.70 -10.55 -11.87
C GLY A 59 22.72 -9.90 -10.94
N PRO A 60 23.01 -8.61 -11.13
CA PRO A 60 23.91 -7.88 -10.24
C PRO A 60 23.54 -8.17 -8.78
N LYS A 61 24.48 -8.72 -8.02
CA LYS A 61 24.24 -9.06 -6.62
C LYS A 61 23.89 -7.79 -5.89
N THR A 62 22.72 -7.72 -5.26
CA THR A 62 22.29 -6.53 -4.52
C THR A 62 22.28 -6.84 -3.03
N THR A 63 22.91 -5.98 -2.23
CA THR A 63 22.97 -6.10 -0.77
C THR A 63 22.13 -5.00 -0.15
N LEU A 64 21.33 -5.33 0.88
CA LEU A 64 20.63 -4.32 1.66
C LEU A 64 21.54 -3.82 2.79
N TYR A 65 21.63 -2.49 2.93
CA TYR A 65 22.43 -1.85 3.96
C TYR A 65 21.59 -0.85 4.75
N THR A 66 21.66 -0.92 6.09
CA THR A 66 21.06 0.10 6.95
C THR A 66 22.10 1.16 7.29
N VAL A 67 21.85 2.39 6.87
CA VAL A 67 22.72 3.56 7.09
C VAL A 67 22.94 3.77 8.59
N GLN A 68 24.21 3.87 9.01
CA GLN A 68 24.61 4.14 10.38
C GLN A 68 24.90 5.63 10.60
N PRO A 69 24.91 6.10 11.86
CA PRO A 69 25.37 7.45 12.18
C PRO A 69 26.78 7.72 11.65
N GLY A 70 26.95 8.82 10.91
CA GLY A 70 28.23 9.22 10.32
C GLY A 70 28.52 8.63 8.93
N ASP A 71 27.64 7.77 8.41
CA ASP A 71 27.79 7.26 7.05
C ASP A 71 27.50 8.33 5.98
N THR A 72 28.20 8.20 4.87
CA THR A 72 27.97 8.93 3.63
C THR A 72 27.84 7.92 2.49
N LEU A 73 27.22 8.29 1.36
CA LEU A 73 27.19 7.40 0.20
C LEU A 73 28.61 7.02 -0.24
N TRP A 74 29.56 7.97 -0.14
CA TRP A 74 30.96 7.73 -0.47
C TRP A 74 31.61 6.68 0.43
N SER A 75 31.44 6.80 1.76
CA SER A 75 32.02 5.86 2.72
C SER A 75 31.38 4.48 2.61
N ILE A 76 30.08 4.40 2.33
CA ILE A 76 29.37 3.15 2.09
C ILE A 76 29.88 2.49 0.81
N ALA A 77 29.90 3.23 -0.31
CA ALA A 77 30.39 2.76 -1.60
C ALA A 77 31.82 2.22 -1.49
N SER A 78 32.74 3.03 -0.94
CA SER A 78 34.15 2.65 -0.79
C SER A 78 34.38 1.41 0.09
N ARG A 79 33.47 1.15 1.04
CA ARG A 79 33.59 0.02 1.97
C ARG A 79 32.99 -1.26 1.41
N LEU A 80 31.82 -1.16 0.76
CA LEU A 80 31.01 -2.29 0.34
C LEU A 80 31.29 -2.70 -1.10
N ASP A 81 31.71 -1.77 -1.95
CA ASP A 81 32.16 -2.06 -3.31
C ASP A 81 33.61 -1.61 -3.51
N LYS A 82 34.53 -2.57 -3.35
CA LYS A 82 35.97 -2.34 -3.50
C LYS A 82 36.47 -2.51 -4.93
N HIS A 83 35.62 -3.00 -5.82
CA HIS A 83 35.99 -3.38 -7.18
C HIS A 83 35.61 -2.31 -8.20
N GLN A 84 34.69 -1.42 -7.84
CA GLN A 84 34.23 -0.31 -8.65
C GLN A 84 34.83 1.04 -8.20
N ASP A 85 34.94 2.01 -9.12
CA ASP A 85 35.21 3.40 -8.76
C ASP A 85 34.11 3.89 -7.79
N PRO A 86 34.47 4.44 -6.60
CA PRO A 86 33.51 4.96 -5.64
C PRO A 86 32.51 5.97 -6.23
N ARG A 87 32.90 6.76 -7.23
CA ARG A 87 31.99 7.71 -7.91
C ARG A 87 30.88 6.98 -8.65
N GLN A 88 31.24 5.92 -9.37
CA GLN A 88 30.27 5.11 -10.11
C GLN A 88 29.38 4.33 -9.14
N ALA A 89 29.95 3.77 -8.08
CA ALA A 89 29.20 3.07 -7.04
C ALA A 89 28.19 3.99 -6.34
N VAL A 90 28.56 5.24 -6.03
CA VAL A 90 27.62 6.23 -5.49
C VAL A 90 26.46 6.48 -6.46
N TRP A 91 26.75 6.64 -7.76
CA TRP A 91 25.71 6.84 -8.77
C TRP A 91 24.79 5.62 -8.88
N ASP A 92 25.34 4.41 -8.89
CA ASP A 92 24.57 3.16 -8.96
C ASP A 92 23.67 3.00 -7.70
N ILE A 93 24.19 3.30 -6.51
CA ILE A 93 23.40 3.32 -5.26
C ILE A 93 22.28 4.36 -5.36
N MET A 94 22.55 5.57 -5.86
CA MET A 94 21.52 6.60 -6.00
C MET A 94 20.40 6.17 -6.96
N GLN A 95 20.76 5.60 -8.11
CA GLN A 95 19.80 5.10 -9.09
C GLN A 95 18.96 3.94 -8.53
N ALA A 96 19.60 2.96 -7.88
CA ALA A 96 18.92 1.81 -7.30
C ALA A 96 17.91 2.19 -6.20
N ASN A 97 18.14 3.30 -5.51
CA ASN A 97 17.28 3.76 -4.40
C ASN A 97 16.40 4.97 -4.76
N GLY A 98 16.43 5.44 -6.01
CA GLY A 98 15.66 6.62 -6.44
C GLY A 98 16.07 7.91 -5.72
N LEU A 99 17.32 8.03 -5.29
CA LEU A 99 17.83 9.21 -4.60
C LEU A 99 18.11 10.33 -5.60
N LYS A 100 17.60 11.53 -5.30
CA LYS A 100 17.83 12.74 -6.12
C LYS A 100 19.15 13.43 -5.81
N ASP A 101 19.64 13.25 -4.59
CA ASP A 101 20.88 13.81 -4.09
C ASP A 101 21.62 12.76 -3.24
N SER A 102 22.79 13.11 -2.73
CA SER A 102 23.58 12.22 -1.87
C SER A 102 23.20 12.30 -0.39
N LEU A 103 22.08 12.94 -0.05
CA LEU A 103 21.67 13.09 1.34
C LEU A 103 21.05 11.80 1.84
N ILE A 104 21.68 11.21 2.85
CA ILE A 104 21.22 9.99 3.50
C ILE A 104 21.04 10.23 5.01
N ARG A 105 20.16 9.45 5.63
CA ARG A 105 19.86 9.55 7.06
C ARG A 105 20.09 8.21 7.75
N PRO A 106 20.59 8.22 9.01
CA PRO A 106 20.69 6.99 9.79
C PRO A 106 19.34 6.26 9.90
N GLY A 107 19.40 4.93 9.84
CA GLY A 107 18.22 4.05 9.84
C GLY A 107 17.57 3.85 8.45
N MET A 108 18.00 4.58 7.42
CA MET A 108 17.54 4.34 6.06
C MET A 108 18.09 3.02 5.52
N VAL A 109 17.26 2.24 4.83
CA VAL A 109 17.68 1.02 4.15
C VAL A 109 17.97 1.33 2.69
N LEU A 110 19.20 1.04 2.25
CA LEU A 110 19.69 1.23 0.89
C LEU A 110 19.93 -0.11 0.20
N GLN A 111 19.57 -0.18 -1.07
CA GLN A 111 19.99 -1.21 -2.02
C GLN A 111 21.38 -0.85 -2.55
N ILE A 112 22.35 -1.73 -2.31
CA ILE A 112 23.73 -1.57 -2.75
C ILE A 112 23.96 -2.59 -3.88
N PRO A 113 23.88 -2.17 -5.15
CA PRO A 113 24.22 -3.05 -6.27
C PRO A 113 25.73 -3.35 -6.24
N ALA A 114 26.11 -4.60 -6.49
CA ALA A 114 27.49 -4.97 -6.75
C ALA A 114 27.89 -4.46 -8.13
N GLY A 115 29.05 -3.80 -8.20
CA GLY A 115 29.70 -3.40 -9.45
C GLY A 115 29.79 -4.57 -10.43
N ARG A 116 29.59 -4.25 -11.71
CA ARG A 116 29.68 -5.21 -12.82
C ARG A 116 31.12 -5.56 -13.15
#